data_AF-A0A1J3HSV9-F1
#
_entry.id   AF-A0A1J3HSV9-F1
#
_cell.length_a   1.000
_cell.length_b   1.000
_cell.length_c   1.000
_cell.angle_alpha   90.00
_cell.angle_beta   90.00
_cell.angle_gamma   90.00
#
_symmetry.space_group_name_H-M   'P 1'
#
loop_
_entity.id
_entity.type
_entity.pdbx_description
1 polymer ?
#
loop_
_entity_poly.entity_id
_entity_poly.type
_entity_poly.pdbx_seq_one_letter_code
_entity_poly.pdbx_strand_id
1 'polypeptide(L)'
;QNNLVTTSLISMVLLYGLVLYFLTRRKPVYLVDFSCYLPPPHLKLSIDGIMDTFRKIQQTNASWSSVGDESSSLDFLHKILHRSGLGEETYIPEALQCFPQRQNLKGAREETEQVIFGAIDNLFKNVKVNPREIGILIVNSSTFNPTPSLSAMVVNKYKLRS
;
A
#
# COMPACT_ATOMS: atom_id res chain seq x y z
N GLN A 1 -55.57 -34.39 -18.37
CA GLN A 1 -55.43 -33.82 -17.01
C GLN A 1 -54.04 -34.03 -16.41
N ASN A 2 -53.41 -35.20 -16.54
CA ASN A 2 -52.08 -35.48 -15.96
C ASN A 2 -50.95 -34.55 -16.42
N ASN A 3 -50.97 -34.06 -17.66
CA ASN A 3 -49.94 -33.15 -18.18
C ASN A 3 -49.94 -31.77 -17.52
N LEU A 4 -51.11 -31.23 -17.15
CA LEU A 4 -51.21 -29.89 -16.54
C LEU A 4 -50.65 -29.88 -15.10
N VAL A 5 -50.91 -30.96 -14.36
CA VAL A 5 -50.41 -31.13 -12.98
C VAL A 5 -48.89 -31.30 -12.97
N THR A 6 -48.35 -32.11 -13.88
CA THR A 6 -46.90 -32.30 -14.01
C THR A 6 -46.19 -31.03 -14.47
N THR A 7 -46.73 -30.28 -15.44
CA THR A 7 -46.13 -28.99 -15.85
C THR A 7 -46.15 -27.95 -14.73
N SER A 8 -47.23 -27.91 -13.93
CA SER A 8 -47.33 -27.00 -12.78
C SER A 8 -46.31 -27.34 -11.68
N LEU A 9 -46.14 -28.62 -11.35
CA LEU A 9 -45.14 -29.10 -10.40
C LEU A 9 -43.71 -28.76 -10.84
N ILE A 10 -43.37 -29.03 -12.11
CA ILE A 10 -42.05 -28.71 -12.66
C ILE A 10 -41.80 -27.19 -12.60
N SER A 11 -42.79 -26.38 -12.97
CA SER A 11 -42.69 -24.91 -12.89
C SER A 11 -42.45 -24.43 -11.46
N MET A 12 -43.17 -24.98 -10.47
CA MET A 12 -42.96 -24.65 -9.05
C MET A 12 -41.57 -25.04 -8.56
N VAL A 13 -41.06 -26.21 -8.94
CA VAL A 13 -39.70 -26.65 -8.57
C VAL A 13 -38.64 -25.74 -9.21
N LEU A 14 -38.82 -25.36 -10.48
CA LEU A 14 -37.91 -24.43 -11.16
C LEU A 14 -37.93 -23.04 -10.53
N LEU A 15 -39.11 -22.51 -10.21
CA LEU A 15 -39.26 -21.23 -9.51
C LEU A 15 -38.61 -21.27 -8.13
N TYR A 16 -38.85 -22.33 -7.35
CA TYR A 16 -38.24 -22.52 -6.05
C TYR A 16 -36.71 -22.61 -6.16
N GLY A 17 -36.20 -23.39 -7.11
CA GLY A 17 -34.76 -23.50 -7.39
C GLY A 17 -34.14 -22.16 -7.81
N LEU A 18 -34.84 -21.37 -8.64
CA LEU A 18 -34.38 -20.05 -9.06
C LEU A 18 -34.32 -19.06 -7.89
N VAL A 19 -35.35 -19.04 -7.03
CA VAL A 19 -35.38 -18.20 -5.82
C VAL A 19 -34.25 -18.60 -4.88
N LEU A 20 -34.06 -19.90 -4.63
CA LEU A 20 -32.94 -20.38 -3.82
C LEU A 20 -31.60 -19.99 -4.42
N TYR A 21 -31.43 -20.11 -5.74
CA TYR A 21 -30.20 -19.69 -6.42
C TYR A 21 -29.90 -18.21 -6.20
N PHE A 22 -30.87 -17.32 -6.39
CA PHE A 22 -30.65 -15.88 -6.17
C PHE A 22 -30.40 -15.51 -4.71
N LEU A 23 -31.04 -16.19 -3.76
CA LEU A 23 -30.85 -15.94 -2.32
C LEU A 23 -29.52 -16.48 -1.79
N THR A 24 -29.04 -17.61 -2.32
CA THR A 24 -27.82 -18.28 -1.85
C THR A 24 -26.58 -17.90 -2.64
N ARG A 25 -26.74 -17.30 -3.83
CA ARG A 25 -25.61 -16.86 -4.64
C ARG A 25 -24.82 -15.80 -3.87
N ARG A 26 -23.50 -16.00 -3.80
CA ARG A 26 -22.57 -15.02 -3.25
C ARG A 26 -22.69 -13.72 -4.04
N LYS A 27 -22.83 -12.61 -3.32
CA LYS A 27 -22.79 -11.28 -3.93
C LYS A 27 -21.38 -11.07 -4.50
N PRO A 28 -21.24 -10.72 -5.79
CA PRO A 28 -19.94 -10.43 -6.35
C PRO A 28 -19.32 -9.18 -5.70
N VAL A 29 -18.01 -9.19 -5.55
CA VAL A 29 -17.22 -8.05 -5.05
C VAL A 29 -16.42 -7.50 -6.22
N TYR A 30 -16.50 -6.18 -6.43
CA TYR A 30 -15.86 -5.51 -7.54
C TYR A 30 -14.85 -4.48 -7.03
N LEU A 31 -13.73 -4.36 -7.75
CA LEU A 31 -12.82 -3.23 -7.60
C LEU A 31 -13.40 -2.06 -8.39
N VAL A 32 -13.84 -1.02 -7.68
CA VAL A 32 -14.45 0.16 -8.31
C VAL A 32 -13.37 1.12 -8.81
N ASP A 33 -12.30 1.30 -8.03
CA ASP A 33 -11.19 2.20 -8.37
C ASP A 33 -9.93 1.78 -7.59
N PHE A 34 -8.78 2.23 -8.05
CA PHE A 34 -7.47 2.03 -7.44
C PHE A 34 -6.57 3.24 -7.67
N SER A 35 -5.75 3.56 -6.67
CA SER A 35 -4.84 4.71 -6.72
C SER A 35 -3.52 4.38 -6.03
N CYS A 36 -2.44 4.87 -6.62
CA CYS A 36 -1.10 4.87 -6.03
C CYS A 36 -0.65 6.30 -5.74
N TYR A 37 0.16 6.45 -4.69
CA TYR A 37 0.92 7.68 -4.49
C TYR A 37 2.20 7.65 -5.32
N LEU A 38 2.42 8.72 -6.09
CA LEU A 38 3.70 8.98 -6.76
C LEU A 38 4.42 10.09 -5.99
N PRO A 39 5.59 9.83 -5.39
CA PRO A 39 6.32 10.88 -4.67
C PRO A 39 6.83 11.99 -5.61
N PRO A 40 7.14 13.18 -5.08
CA PRO A 40 7.69 14.27 -5.88
C PRO A 40 9.02 13.90 -6.56
N PRO A 41 9.33 14.46 -7.75
CA PRO A 41 10.52 14.08 -8.52
C PRO A 41 11.87 14.25 -7.81
N HIS A 42 11.97 15.17 -6.84
CA HIS A 42 13.20 15.38 -6.07
C HIS A 42 13.56 14.21 -5.15
N LEU A 43 12.62 13.27 -4.94
CA LEU A 43 12.86 12.04 -4.18
C LEU A 43 13.29 10.86 -5.05
N LYS A 44 13.40 11.03 -6.38
CA LYS A 44 13.98 10.01 -7.25
C LYS A 44 15.48 9.88 -6.99
N LEU A 45 15.99 8.65 -6.98
CA LEU A 45 17.39 8.37 -6.76
C LEU A 45 17.85 7.20 -7.65
N SER A 46 19.02 7.38 -8.28
CA SER A 46 19.71 6.34 -9.05
C SER A 46 20.37 5.30 -8.13
N ILE A 47 20.75 4.15 -8.68
CA ILE A 47 21.53 3.15 -7.93
C ILE A 47 22.83 3.78 -7.42
N ASP A 48 23.50 4.57 -8.25
CA ASP A 48 24.71 5.30 -7.86
C ASP A 48 24.45 6.30 -6.74
N GLY A 49 23.32 7.03 -6.79
CA GLY A 49 22.94 7.97 -5.73
C GLY A 49 22.64 7.27 -4.40
N ILE A 50 22.05 6.07 -4.45
CA ILE A 50 21.87 5.22 -3.27
C ILE A 50 23.24 4.81 -2.70
N MET A 51 24.16 4.34 -3.55
CA MET A 51 25.51 3.96 -3.13
C MET A 51 26.30 5.12 -2.53
N ASP A 52 26.19 6.32 -3.09
CA ASP A 52 26.82 7.53 -2.55
C ASP A 52 26.28 7.89 -1.17
N THR A 53 24.98 7.68 -0.95
CA THR A 53 24.37 7.88 0.36
C THR A 53 24.95 6.89 1.37
N PHE A 54 25.08 5.61 1.02
CA PHE A 54 25.72 4.60 1.88
C PHE A 54 27.19 4.92 2.19
N ARG A 55 27.98 5.34 1.19
CA ARG A 55 29.38 5.76 1.40
C ARG A 55 29.51 6.92 2.38
N LYS A 56 28.64 7.94 2.26
CA LYS A 56 28.63 9.10 3.19
C LYS A 56 28.29 8.69 4.61
N ILE A 57 27.30 7.80 4.79
CA ILE A 57 26.89 7.28 6.09
C ILE A 57 28.04 6.49 6.73
N GLN A 58 28.73 5.66 5.96
CA GLN A 58 29.85 4.87 6.46
C GLN A 58 31.01 5.74 6.94
N GLN A 59 31.36 6.79 6.20
CA GLN A 59 32.45 7.70 6.58
C GLN A 59 32.18 8.46 7.88
N THR A 60 30.91 8.58 8.28
CA THR A 60 30.49 9.45 9.39
C THR A 60 29.96 8.69 10.60
N ASN A 61 29.53 7.44 10.45
CA ASN A 61 29.06 6.60 11.55
C ASN A 61 30.08 5.52 11.92
N ALA A 62 30.79 5.72 13.03
CA ALA A 62 31.74 4.74 13.61
C ALA A 62 31.13 3.37 13.91
N SER A 63 29.79 3.28 14.05
CA SER A 63 29.07 2.02 14.27
C SER A 63 28.94 1.14 13.02
N TRP A 64 29.10 1.70 11.81
CA TRP A 64 29.08 0.95 10.54
C TRP A 64 30.49 0.53 10.10
N SER A 65 31.52 1.19 10.61
CA SER A 65 32.95 0.92 10.33
C SER A 65 33.48 -0.39 10.94
N SER A 66 32.64 -1.16 11.65
CA SER A 66 33.05 -2.41 12.32
C SER A 66 32.59 -3.69 11.60
N VAL A 67 31.92 -3.58 10.46
CA VAL A 67 31.36 -4.72 9.71
C VAL A 67 32.31 -5.15 8.58
N GLY A 68 33.33 -5.96 8.92
CA GLY A 68 34.13 -6.73 7.96
C GLY A 68 34.94 -5.92 6.93
N ASP A 69 35.35 -6.57 5.83
CA ASP A 69 36.01 -5.91 4.69
C ASP A 69 35.01 -4.97 4.01
N GLU A 70 35.12 -3.69 4.37
CA GLU A 70 34.24 -2.59 4.01
C GLU A 70 33.99 -2.47 2.50
N SER A 71 35.03 -2.71 1.70
CA SER A 71 34.96 -2.66 0.24
C SER A 71 34.07 -3.78 -0.32
N SER A 72 34.22 -4.98 0.23
CA SER A 72 33.48 -6.17 -0.21
C SER A 72 31.97 -6.07 0.05
N SER A 73 31.57 -5.40 1.13
CA SER A 73 30.17 -5.28 1.55
C SER A 73 29.40 -4.23 0.72
N LEU A 74 30.04 -3.10 0.39
CA LEU A 74 29.47 -2.13 -0.54
C LEU A 74 29.39 -2.68 -1.96
N ASP A 75 30.39 -3.42 -2.41
CA ASP A 75 30.35 -4.09 -3.72
C ASP A 75 29.23 -5.14 -3.78
N PHE A 76 29.00 -5.87 -2.69
CA PHE A 76 27.89 -6.81 -2.60
C PHE A 76 26.54 -6.09 -2.64
N LEU A 77 26.36 -5.01 -1.88
CA LEU A 77 25.15 -4.19 -1.91
C LEU A 77 24.89 -3.61 -3.31
N HIS A 78 25.94 -3.11 -3.97
CA HIS A 78 25.86 -2.60 -5.33
C HIS A 78 25.38 -3.68 -6.32
N LYS A 79 25.92 -4.89 -6.22
CA LYS A 79 25.46 -6.05 -7.03
C LYS A 79 24.01 -6.41 -6.74
N ILE A 80 23.57 -6.34 -5.47
CA ILE A 80 22.16 -6.54 -5.10
C ILE A 80 21.28 -5.48 -5.76
N LEU A 81 21.63 -4.20 -5.63
CA LEU A 81 20.85 -3.10 -6.20
C LEU A 81 20.70 -3.25 -7.72
N HIS A 82 21.80 -3.54 -8.43
CA HIS A 82 21.74 -3.78 -9.88
C HIS A 82 20.92 -5.02 -10.29
N ARG A 83 20.76 -6.00 -9.40
CA ARG A 83 19.98 -7.23 -9.65
C ARG A 83 18.57 -7.19 -9.07
N SER A 84 18.20 -6.12 -8.38
CA SER A 84 16.91 -5.98 -7.68
C SER A 84 15.73 -5.72 -8.62
N GLY A 85 15.99 -5.33 -9.88
CA GLY A 85 14.97 -4.87 -10.81
C GLY A 85 14.50 -3.43 -10.57
N LEU A 86 15.15 -2.70 -9.66
CA LEU A 86 14.94 -1.27 -9.46
C LEU A 86 15.58 -0.48 -10.62
N GLY A 87 14.85 0.54 -11.11
CA GLY A 87 15.34 1.44 -12.14
C GLY A 87 15.97 2.71 -11.55
N GLU A 88 16.59 3.52 -12.41
CA GLU A 88 17.26 4.78 -12.03
C GLU A 88 16.31 5.89 -11.54
N GLU A 89 15.00 5.66 -11.62
CA GLU A 89 13.96 6.59 -11.15
C GLU A 89 13.21 6.08 -9.91
N THR A 90 13.86 5.22 -9.12
CA THR A 90 13.28 4.69 -7.89
C THR A 90 13.18 5.79 -6.84
N TYR A 91 12.06 5.87 -6.13
CA TYR A 91 11.85 6.87 -5.08
C TYR A 91 12.29 6.32 -3.72
N ILE A 92 13.06 7.13 -2.99
CA ILE A 92 13.52 6.82 -1.63
C ILE A 92 12.96 7.87 -0.67
N PRO A 93 12.56 7.51 0.55
CA PRO A 93 12.04 8.47 1.53
C PRO A 93 13.01 9.61 1.83
N GLU A 94 12.51 10.84 1.94
CA GLU A 94 13.31 12.04 2.23
C GLU A 94 14.16 11.88 3.48
N ALA A 95 13.62 11.22 4.51
CA ALA A 95 14.31 10.94 5.77
C ALA A 95 15.57 10.06 5.61
N LEU A 96 15.66 9.28 4.53
CA LEU A 96 16.84 8.49 4.18
C LEU A 96 17.78 9.21 3.21
N GLN A 97 17.31 10.24 2.52
CA GLN A 97 18.14 11.04 1.61
C GLN A 97 18.85 12.20 2.33
N CYS A 98 18.29 12.71 3.43
CA CYS A 98 18.91 13.79 4.19
C CYS A 98 20.18 13.33 4.91
N PHE A 99 21.11 14.27 5.14
CA PHE A 99 22.35 14.01 5.88
C PHE A 99 22.49 14.99 7.05
N PRO A 100 22.56 14.52 8.32
CA PRO A 100 22.42 13.12 8.75
C PRO A 100 20.99 12.57 8.51
N GLN A 101 20.87 11.25 8.33
CA GLN A 101 19.57 10.61 8.10
C GLN A 101 18.63 10.79 9.31
N ARG A 102 17.34 11.01 9.05
CA ARG A 102 16.29 11.09 10.08
C ARG A 102 15.56 9.75 10.24
N GLN A 103 16.29 8.72 10.68
CA GLN A 103 15.71 7.41 11.00
C GLN A 103 15.00 7.44 12.36
N ASN A 104 13.91 8.20 12.47
CA ASN A 104 13.12 8.33 13.68
C ASN A 104 11.62 8.25 13.39
N LEU A 105 10.83 8.11 14.46
CA LEU A 105 9.37 7.98 14.36
C LEU A 105 8.70 9.17 13.64
N LYS A 106 9.30 10.37 13.74
CA LYS A 106 8.78 11.57 13.07
C LYS A 106 8.94 11.45 11.55
N GLY A 107 10.13 11.09 11.07
CA GLY A 107 10.37 10.88 9.65
C GLY A 107 9.50 9.78 9.05
N ALA A 108 9.37 8.64 9.75
CA ALA A 108 8.51 7.55 9.32
C ALA A 108 7.02 7.96 9.27
N ARG A 109 6.56 8.77 10.24
CA ARG A 109 5.19 9.31 10.24
C ARG A 109 4.95 10.27 9.07
N GLU A 110 5.87 11.19 8.83
CA GLU A 110 5.78 12.14 7.71
C GLU A 110 5.65 11.43 6.36
N GLU A 111 6.50 10.44 6.09
CA GLU A 111 6.43 9.64 4.86
C GLU A 111 5.09 8.87 4.77
N THR A 112 4.72 8.18 5.86
CA THR A 112 3.51 7.36 5.88
C THR A 112 2.26 8.20 5.63
N GLU A 113 2.17 9.38 6.24
CA GLU A 113 1.06 10.31 6.02
C GLU A 113 1.03 10.80 4.57
N GLN A 114 2.17 11.15 3.97
CA GLN A 114 2.22 11.56 2.57
C GLN A 114 1.74 10.45 1.63
N VAL A 115 2.25 9.22 1.81
CA VAL A 115 1.92 8.08 0.96
C VAL A 115 0.45 7.68 1.10
N ILE A 116 -0.01 7.45 2.33
CA ILE A 116 -1.38 6.96 2.58
C ILE A 116 -2.39 8.04 2.19
N PHE A 117 -2.20 9.28 2.65
CA PHE A 117 -3.17 10.34 2.35
C PHE A 117 -3.12 10.74 0.88
N GLY A 118 -1.94 10.81 0.26
CA GLY A 118 -1.83 11.10 -1.17
C GLY A 118 -2.54 10.06 -2.04
N ALA A 119 -2.42 8.76 -1.71
CA ALA A 119 -3.13 7.71 -2.43
C ALA A 119 -4.66 7.83 -2.27
N ILE A 120 -5.15 8.06 -1.04
CA ILE A 120 -6.58 8.19 -0.74
C ILE A 120 -7.16 9.47 -1.35
N ASP A 121 -6.45 10.60 -1.27
CA ASP A 121 -6.85 11.86 -1.88
C ASP A 121 -7.02 11.71 -3.40
N ASN A 122 -6.09 11.00 -4.05
CA ASN A 122 -6.20 10.68 -5.47
C ASN A 122 -7.38 9.76 -5.77
N LEU A 123 -7.64 8.75 -4.93
CA LEU A 123 -8.78 7.86 -5.06
C LEU A 123 -10.11 8.64 -4.96
N PHE A 124 -10.27 9.51 -3.95
CA PHE A 124 -11.48 10.31 -3.76
C PHE A 124 -11.67 11.42 -4.79
N LYS A 125 -10.61 11.84 -5.49
CA LYS A 125 -10.74 12.72 -6.66
C LYS A 125 -11.35 11.99 -7.85
N ASN A 126 -10.99 10.73 -8.04
CA ASN A 126 -11.48 9.92 -9.16
C ASN A 126 -12.89 9.37 -8.90
N VAL A 127 -13.16 8.98 -7.65
CA VAL A 127 -14.43 8.38 -7.25
C VAL A 127 -15.30 9.38 -6.51
N LYS A 128 -16.55 9.54 -6.93
CA LYS A 128 -17.57 10.35 -6.23
C LYS A 128 -18.22 9.59 -5.06
N VAL A 129 -17.43 8.89 -4.26
CA VAL A 129 -17.91 8.18 -3.05
C VAL A 129 -17.82 9.12 -1.85
N ASN A 130 -18.91 9.21 -1.09
CA ASN A 130 -18.89 9.92 0.17
C ASN A 130 -18.08 9.10 1.20
N PRO A 131 -17.05 9.66 1.86
CA PRO A 131 -16.27 8.93 2.87
C PRO A 131 -17.12 8.29 3.98
N ARG A 132 -18.32 8.82 4.27
CA ARG A 132 -19.25 8.23 5.26
C ARG A 132 -19.93 6.93 4.81
N GLU A 133 -19.91 6.61 3.51
CA GLU A 133 -20.45 5.37 2.95
C GLU A 133 -19.45 4.20 3.06
N ILE A 134 -18.19 4.49 3.37
CA ILE A 134 -17.16 3.48 3.57
C ILE A 134 -17.40 2.78 4.91
N GLY A 135 -17.86 1.53 4.84
CA GLY A 135 -18.17 0.72 6.03
C GLY A 135 -16.97 -0.04 6.62
N ILE A 136 -15.94 -0.31 5.82
CA ILE A 136 -14.77 -1.09 6.24
C ILE A 136 -13.51 -0.43 5.67
N LEU A 137 -12.53 -0.20 6.53
CA LEU A 137 -11.18 0.21 6.16
C LEU A 137 -10.19 -0.89 6.59
N ILE A 138 -9.37 -1.34 5.66
CA ILE A 138 -8.27 -2.28 5.91
C ILE A 138 -6.97 -1.54 5.62
N VAL A 139 -6.08 -1.49 6.61
CA VAL A 139 -4.72 -0.93 6.44
C VAL A 139 -3.71 -2.01 6.78
N ASN A 140 -2.70 -2.17 5.92
CA ASN A 140 -1.60 -3.09 6.11
C ASN A 140 -0.27 -2.32 6.08
N SER A 141 0.62 -2.62 7.02
CA SER A 141 1.96 -2.06 7.11
C SER A 141 2.86 -3.03 7.88
N SER A 142 4.02 -3.34 7.33
CA SER A 142 5.05 -4.15 8.01
C SER A 142 6.16 -3.30 8.61
N THR A 143 6.30 -2.05 8.17
CA THR A 143 7.46 -1.19 8.48
C THR A 143 7.19 -0.18 9.58
N PHE A 144 5.94 0.25 9.75
CA PHE A 144 5.59 1.30 10.69
C PHE A 144 4.22 1.06 11.33
N ASN A 145 4.19 0.92 12.65
CA ASN A 145 3.01 0.63 13.46
C ASN A 145 2.90 1.61 14.65
N PRO A 146 2.53 2.88 14.41
CA PRO A 146 2.49 3.90 15.44
C PRO A 146 1.26 3.78 16.35
N THR A 147 1.31 4.52 17.46
CA THR A 147 0.13 4.90 18.24
C THR A 147 -0.14 6.39 18.04
N PRO A 148 -1.37 6.82 17.66
CA PRO A 148 -2.51 5.98 17.24
C PRO A 148 -2.22 5.20 15.95
N SER A 149 -2.98 4.13 15.69
CA SER A 149 -2.75 3.22 14.54
C SER A 149 -2.94 3.92 13.20
N LEU A 150 -2.37 3.34 12.13
CA LEU A 150 -2.53 3.84 10.77
C LEU A 150 -4.01 3.94 10.35
N SER A 151 -4.81 2.94 10.69
CA SER A 151 -6.26 2.97 10.42
C SER A 151 -6.95 4.10 11.17
N ALA A 152 -6.60 4.35 12.44
CA ALA A 152 -7.15 5.46 13.21
C ALA A 152 -6.76 6.82 12.59
N MET A 153 -5.54 6.96 12.07
CA MET A 153 -5.12 8.18 11.37
C MET A 153 -5.99 8.46 10.13
N VAL A 154 -6.28 7.44 9.33
CA VAL A 154 -7.15 7.56 8.14
C VAL A 154 -8.59 7.90 8.54
N VAL A 155 -9.18 7.17 9.49
CA VAL A 155 -10.54 7.42 9.98
C VAL A 155 -10.69 8.85 10.48
N ASN A 156 -9.72 9.33 11.27
CA ASN A 156 -9.75 10.67 11.85
C ASN A 156 -9.57 11.78 10.82
N LYS A 157 -8.73 11.59 9.80
CA LYS A 157 -8.50 12.58 8.75
C LYS A 157 -9.71 12.72 7.83
N TYR A 158 -10.25 11.61 7.32
CA TYR A 158 -11.34 11.62 6.33
C TYR A 158 -12.74 11.60 6.94
N LYS A 159 -12.83 11.58 8.28
CA LYS A 159 -14.10 11.52 9.02
C LYS A 159 -14.96 10.34 8.55
N LEU A 160 -14.29 9.18 8.38
CA LEU A 160 -14.98 7.92 8.09
C LEU A 160 -15.94 7.61 9.23
N ARG A 161 -16.97 6.81 8.92
CA ARG A 161 -17.87 6.31 9.95
C ARG A 161 -17.08 5.38 10.88
N SER A 162 -17.05 5.72 12.17
CA SER A 162 -16.50 4.87 13.24
C SER A 162 -17.58 3.99 13.85
#